data_AF-A0A949MJG6-F1
#
_entry.id   AF-A0A949MJG6-F1
#
_cell.length_a   1.000
_cell.length_b   1.000
_cell.length_c   1.000
_cell.angle_alpha   90.00
_cell.angle_beta   90.00
_cell.angle_gamma   90.00
#
_symmetry.space_group_name_H-M   'P 1'
#
loop_
_entity.id
_entity.type
_entity.pdbx_description
1 polymer ?
#
loop_
_entity_poly.entity_id
_entity_poly.type
_entity_poly.pdbx_seq_one_letter_code
_entity_poly.pdbx_strand_id
1 'polypeptide(L)'
;MKVGLYRTGWPPAQRGATLVEVLVAILILTFGLLGVAGLIANSLRAANDTGNYVMASTMARELAEKMRANRQVAQATVNNPYLVDTSQTAIAAAAANCVASGSVCNANALGSWDMWDWWTRLT
;
A
#
# COMPACT_ATOMS: atom_id res chain seq x y z
N MET A 1 -69.15 -8.69 33.09
CA MET A 1 -68.27 -9.69 33.75
C MET A 1 -67.48 -10.46 32.70
N LYS A 2 -66.16 -10.25 32.60
CA LYS A 2 -65.24 -11.17 31.92
C LYS A 2 -63.95 -11.15 32.72
N VAL A 3 -63.70 -12.25 33.44
CA VAL A 3 -62.58 -12.44 34.37
C VAL A 3 -61.34 -12.81 33.54
N GLY A 4 -60.22 -12.14 33.83
CA GLY A 4 -58.93 -12.39 33.19
C GLY A 4 -58.30 -13.72 33.64
N LEU A 5 -57.78 -14.47 32.68
CA LEU A 5 -56.99 -15.68 32.92
C LEU A 5 -55.51 -15.33 32.86
N TYR A 6 -54.87 -15.32 34.02
CA TYR A 6 -53.42 -15.18 34.16
C TYR A 6 -52.78 -16.53 33.84
N ARG A 7 -52.12 -16.63 32.67
CA ARG A 7 -51.27 -17.77 32.34
C ARG A 7 -50.08 -17.78 33.32
N THR A 8 -50.09 -18.71 34.26
CA THR A 8 -48.94 -19.00 35.13
C THR A 8 -47.86 -19.72 34.32
N GLY A 9 -46.99 -18.96 33.65
CA GLY A 9 -45.77 -19.50 33.05
C GLY A 9 -44.76 -19.83 34.16
N TRP A 10 -44.43 -21.10 34.35
CA TRP A 10 -43.39 -21.50 35.29
C TRP A 10 -42.04 -20.99 34.79
N PRO A 11 -41.17 -20.48 35.68
CA PRO A 11 -39.82 -20.07 35.28
C PRO A 11 -39.05 -21.31 34.78
N PRO A 12 -38.36 -21.23 33.63
CA PRO A 12 -37.56 -22.34 33.14
C PRO A 12 -36.47 -22.69 34.16
N ALA A 13 -36.29 -23.98 34.43
CA ALA A 13 -35.24 -24.47 35.32
C ALA A 13 -33.87 -24.14 34.73
N GLN A 14 -33.08 -23.34 35.45
CA GLN A 14 -31.74 -22.95 35.06
C GLN A 14 -30.81 -24.17 35.16
N ARG A 15 -30.48 -24.78 34.02
CA ARG A 15 -29.47 -25.84 33.94
C ARG A 15 -28.10 -25.17 33.98
N GLY A 16 -27.36 -25.36 35.07
CA GLY A 16 -25.99 -24.83 35.21
C GLY A 16 -25.06 -25.43 34.16
N ALA A 17 -24.04 -24.66 33.76
CA ALA A 17 -23.04 -25.11 32.79
C ALA A 17 -22.27 -26.32 33.34
N THR A 18 -22.09 -27.34 32.50
CA THR A 18 -21.19 -28.45 32.86
C THR A 18 -19.73 -28.02 32.64
N LEU A 19 -18.79 -28.55 33.42
CA LEU A 19 -17.36 -28.25 33.27
C LEU A 19 -16.83 -28.61 31.87
N VAL A 20 -17.41 -29.65 31.27
CA VAL A 20 -17.11 -30.12 29.90
C VAL A 20 -17.61 -29.13 28.84
N GLU A 21 -18.79 -28.54 29.03
CA GLU A 21 -19.37 -27.58 28.09
C GLU A 21 -18.52 -26.31 27.97
N VAL A 22 -18.00 -25.79 29.09
CA VAL A 22 -17.09 -24.65 29.10
C VAL A 22 -15.76 -24.99 28.42
N LEU A 23 -15.22 -26.19 28.66
CA LEU A 23 -13.96 -26.63 28.06
C LEU A 23 -14.08 -26.75 26.53
N VAL A 24 -15.20 -27.28 26.04
CA VAL A 24 -15.50 -27.33 24.60
C VAL A 24 -15.70 -25.93 24.02
N ALA A 25 -16.38 -25.03 24.72
CA ALA A 25 -16.57 -23.66 24.27
C ALA A 25 -15.23 -22.91 24.12
N ILE A 26 -14.32 -23.06 25.09
CA ILE A 26 -12.97 -22.47 25.03
C ILE A 26 -12.19 -23.07 23.86
N LEU A 27 -12.26 -24.39 23.65
CA LEU A 27 -11.58 -25.06 22.55
C LEU A 27 -12.06 -24.55 21.18
N ILE A 28 -13.37 -24.40 20.98
CA ILE A 28 -13.91 -23.85 19.74
C ILE A 28 -13.47 -22.40 19.56
N LEU A 29 -13.48 -21.61 20.63
CA LEU A 29 -13.07 -20.20 20.61
C LEU A 29 -11.60 -20.03 20.27
N THR A 30 -10.69 -20.84 20.81
CA THR A 30 -9.26 -20.75 20.49
C THR A 30 -9.01 -21.07 19.01
N PHE A 31 -9.64 -22.10 18.45
CA PHE A 31 -9.55 -22.39 17.01
C PHE A 31 -10.14 -21.27 16.15
N GLY A 32 -11.26 -20.67 16.58
CA GLY A 32 -11.84 -19.50 15.91
C GLY A 32 -10.89 -18.31 15.87
N LEU A 33 -10.25 -17.99 17.00
CA LEU A 33 -9.26 -16.91 17.09
C LEU A 33 -8.00 -17.19 16.27
N LEU A 34 -7.53 -18.43 16.24
CA LEU A 34 -6.42 -18.86 15.37
C LEU A 34 -6.75 -18.63 13.89
N GLY A 35 -7.99 -18.92 13.47
CA GLY A 35 -8.46 -18.64 12.11
C GLY A 35 -8.46 -17.13 11.78
N VAL A 36 -8.95 -16.29 12.70
CA VAL A 36 -8.95 -14.82 12.54
C VAL A 36 -7.53 -14.27 12.49
N ALA A 37 -6.61 -14.77 13.33
CA ALA A 37 -5.21 -14.37 13.29
C ALA A 37 -4.57 -14.66 11.93
N GLY A 38 -4.88 -15.81 11.33
CA GLY A 38 -4.43 -16.15 9.97
C GLY A 38 -4.99 -15.20 8.90
N LEU A 39 -6.26 -14.83 9.00
CA LEU A 39 -6.89 -13.85 8.10
C LEU A 39 -6.22 -12.48 8.21
N ILE A 40 -5.94 -12.00 9.43
CA ILE A 40 -5.26 -10.72 9.66
C ILE A 40 -3.81 -10.75 9.13
N ALA A 41 -3.08 -11.84 9.33
CA ALA A 41 -1.73 -11.97 8.80
C ALA A 41 -1.72 -11.92 7.27
N ASN A 42 -2.70 -12.56 6.62
CA ASN A 42 -2.84 -12.52 5.17
C ASN A 42 -3.25 -11.12 4.66
N SER A 43 -4.16 -10.44 5.37
CA SER A 43 -4.56 -9.08 4.99
C SER A 43 -3.41 -8.08 5.10
N LEU A 44 -2.54 -8.21 6.11
CA LEU A 44 -1.35 -7.39 6.25
C LEU A 44 -0.37 -7.62 5.09
N ARG A 45 -0.18 -8.88 4.68
CA ARG A 45 0.66 -9.21 3.52
C ARG A 45 0.11 -8.58 2.24
N ALA A 46 -1.19 -8.74 1.99
CA ALA A 46 -1.85 -8.15 0.83
C ALA A 46 -1.79 -6.61 0.84
N ALA A 47 -1.88 -5.99 2.02
CA ALA A 47 -1.73 -4.55 2.18
C ALA A 47 -0.31 -4.08 1.84
N ASN A 48 0.72 -4.79 2.29
CA ASN A 48 2.11 -4.49 1.94
C ASN A 48 2.36 -4.63 0.44
N ASP A 49 1.90 -5.72 -0.18
CA ASP A 49 2.04 -5.92 -1.62
C ASP A 49 1.35 -4.80 -2.41
N THR A 50 0.13 -4.44 -2.03
CA THR A 50 -0.61 -3.32 -2.63
C THR A 50 0.12 -2.00 -2.43
N GLY A 51 0.70 -1.76 -1.25
CA GLY A 51 1.51 -0.58 -0.96
C GLY A 51 2.70 -0.44 -1.91
N ASN A 52 3.42 -1.54 -2.16
CA ASN A 52 4.53 -1.56 -3.11
C ASN A 52 4.07 -1.24 -4.54
N TYR A 53 2.95 -1.81 -5.00
CA TYR A 53 2.38 -1.49 -6.31
C TYR A 53 1.95 -0.03 -6.42
N VAL A 54 1.33 0.52 -5.37
CA VAL A 54 0.93 1.93 -5.34
C VAL A 54 2.15 2.84 -5.41
N MET A 55 3.20 2.56 -4.63
CA MET A 55 4.45 3.32 -4.65
C MET A 55 5.10 3.29 -6.02
N ALA A 56 5.28 2.12 -6.62
CA ALA A 56 5.85 1.96 -7.95
C ALA A 56 5.04 2.71 -9.02
N SER A 57 3.70 2.58 -8.98
CA SER A 57 2.83 3.25 -9.94
C SER A 57 2.80 4.77 -9.78
N THR A 58 2.95 5.27 -8.55
CA THR A 58 3.02 6.70 -8.27
C THR A 58 4.34 7.28 -8.78
N MET A 59 5.48 6.63 -8.49
CA MET A 59 6.79 7.02 -9.00
C MET A 59 6.86 6.98 -10.53
N ALA A 60 6.26 5.97 -11.16
CA ALA A 60 6.20 5.87 -12.63
C ALA A 60 5.34 6.98 -13.25
N ARG A 61 4.19 7.31 -12.64
CA ARG A 61 3.33 8.42 -13.09
C ARG A 61 4.03 9.77 -12.95
N GLU A 62 4.75 9.98 -11.86
CA GLU A 62 5.53 11.19 -11.62
C GLU A 62 6.57 11.41 -12.72
N LEU A 63 7.38 10.37 -13.03
CA LEU A 63 8.38 10.45 -14.09
C LEU A 63 7.73 10.67 -15.47
N ALA A 64 6.61 9.98 -15.75
CA ALA A 64 5.87 10.17 -16.99
C ALA A 64 5.37 11.61 -17.16
N GLU A 65 4.95 12.26 -16.08
CA GLU A 65 4.50 13.64 -16.12
C GLU A 65 5.66 14.63 -16.31
N LYS A 66 6.80 14.40 -15.66
CA LYS A 66 8.05 15.14 -15.92
C LYS A 66 8.48 15.04 -17.39
N MET A 67 8.41 13.84 -17.98
CA MET A 67 8.68 13.63 -19.41
C MET A 67 7.67 14.35 -20.32
N ARG A 68 6.38 14.41 -19.95
CA ARG A 68 5.36 15.16 -20.71
C ARG A 68 5.60 16.66 -20.64
N ALA A 69 5.97 17.18 -19.46
CA ALA A 69 6.31 18.59 -19.29
C ALA A 69 7.55 18.96 -20.14
N ASN A 70 8.50 18.04 -20.29
CA ASN A 70 9.71 18.20 -21.11
C ASN A 70 9.68 17.37 -22.40
N ARG A 71 8.54 17.41 -23.10
CA ARG A 71 8.24 16.52 -24.25
C ARG A 71 9.29 16.55 -25.36
N GLN A 72 9.84 17.72 -25.68
CA GLN A 72 10.81 17.86 -26.78
C GLN A 72 12.08 17.05 -26.50
N VAL A 73 12.57 17.06 -25.26
CA VAL A 73 13.74 16.28 -24.84
C VAL A 73 13.38 14.81 -24.69
N ALA A 74 12.21 14.49 -24.15
CA ALA A 74 11.74 13.11 -24.01
C ALA A 74 11.59 12.38 -25.36
N GLN A 75 11.34 13.10 -26.45
CA GLN A 75 11.24 12.56 -27.82
C GLN A 75 12.57 12.57 -28.58
N ALA A 76 13.64 13.11 -28.00
CA ALA A 76 14.94 13.13 -28.65
C ALA A 76 15.49 11.70 -28.81
N THR A 77 16.07 11.41 -29.98
CA THR A 77 16.71 10.12 -30.28
C THR A 77 18.20 10.09 -29.94
N VAL A 78 18.80 11.28 -29.73
CA VAL A 78 20.21 11.46 -29.40
C VAL A 78 20.28 12.30 -28.12
N ASN A 79 21.17 11.93 -27.20
CA ASN A 79 21.39 12.64 -25.93
C ASN A 79 20.09 12.82 -25.11
N ASN A 80 19.26 11.78 -25.04
CA ASN A 80 18.01 11.81 -24.27
C ASN A 80 18.27 11.40 -22.81
N PRO A 81 18.13 12.32 -21.85
CA PRO A 81 18.41 12.05 -20.43
C PRO A 81 17.35 11.14 -19.78
N TYR A 82 16.22 10.90 -20.44
CA TYR A 82 15.18 10.00 -19.95
C TYR A 82 15.41 8.53 -20.36
N LEU A 83 16.44 8.25 -21.17
CA LEU A 83 16.83 6.89 -21.51
C LEU A 83 17.87 6.39 -20.51
N VAL A 84 17.58 5.25 -19.89
CA VAL A 84 18.48 4.58 -18.94
C VAL A 84 18.98 3.29 -19.57
N ASP A 85 20.29 3.09 -19.50
CA ASP A 85 20.93 1.83 -19.86
C ASP A 85 20.67 0.81 -18.75
N THR A 86 19.94 -0.26 -19.05
CA THR A 86 19.58 -1.30 -18.08
C THR A 86 20.77 -2.14 -17.62
N SER A 87 21.93 -2.01 -18.27
CA SER A 87 23.18 -2.62 -17.82
C SER A 87 23.92 -1.82 -16.75
N GLN A 88 23.51 -0.57 -16.49
CA GLN A 88 24.10 0.28 -15.46
C GLN A 88 23.38 0.13 -14.12
N THR A 89 24.16 0.05 -13.04
CA THR A 89 23.65 -0.07 -11.66
C THR A 89 23.36 1.29 -11.00
N ALA A 90 23.69 2.38 -11.67
CA ALA A 90 23.47 3.74 -11.20
C ALA A 90 23.39 4.68 -12.40
N ILE A 91 22.64 5.76 -12.25
CA ILE A 91 22.64 6.86 -13.21
C ILE A 91 23.62 7.95 -12.78
N ALA A 92 24.22 8.62 -13.75
CA ALA A 92 25.16 9.71 -13.49
C ALA A 92 24.51 10.84 -12.68
N ALA A 93 25.28 11.44 -11.78
CA ALA A 93 24.83 12.61 -11.05
C ALA A 93 24.48 13.75 -12.01
N ALA A 94 23.35 14.41 -11.77
CA ALA A 94 22.94 15.55 -12.57
C ALA A 94 23.94 16.71 -12.40
N ALA A 95 24.31 17.33 -13.51
CA ALA A 95 25.32 18.40 -13.53
C ALA A 95 24.85 19.71 -12.87
N ALA A 96 23.54 19.90 -12.68
CA ALA A 96 22.96 21.09 -12.07
C ALA A 96 21.69 20.73 -11.25
N ASN A 97 21.49 21.43 -10.14
CA ASN A 97 20.26 21.33 -9.34
C ASN A 97 19.19 22.28 -9.90
N CYS A 98 18.27 21.74 -10.69
CA CYS A 98 17.25 22.52 -11.39
C CYS A 98 16.09 22.99 -10.51
N VAL A 99 16.10 22.69 -9.21
CA VAL A 99 15.10 23.19 -8.23
C VAL A 99 15.68 24.23 -7.28
N ALA A 100 17.00 24.45 -7.30
CA ALA A 100 17.62 25.51 -6.50
C ALA A 100 17.32 26.90 -7.09
N SER A 101 16.95 27.84 -6.23
CA SER A 101 16.64 29.22 -6.63
C SER A 101 17.81 29.88 -7.36
N GLY A 102 17.55 30.46 -8.53
CA GLY A 102 18.57 31.09 -9.38
C GLY A 102 19.34 30.12 -10.28
N SER A 103 19.04 28.82 -10.26
CA SER A 103 19.64 27.88 -11.20
C SER A 103 19.06 28.04 -12.61
N VAL A 104 19.96 28.12 -13.59
CA VAL A 104 19.58 28.15 -15.01
C VAL A 104 19.76 26.76 -15.58
N CYS A 105 18.65 26.06 -15.80
CA CYS A 105 18.63 24.76 -16.46
C CYS A 105 18.03 24.88 -17.86
N ASN A 106 18.79 24.42 -18.87
CA ASN A 106 18.19 24.12 -20.16
C ASN A 106 17.36 22.83 -20.06
N ALA A 107 16.54 22.55 -21.09
CA ALA A 107 15.65 21.40 -21.10
C ALA A 107 16.39 20.06 -20.92
N ASN A 108 17.64 19.94 -21.40
CA ASN A 108 18.43 18.72 -21.24
C ASN A 108 18.95 18.55 -19.80
N ALA A 109 19.44 19.62 -19.19
CA ALA A 109 19.89 19.64 -17.80
C ALA A 109 18.72 19.32 -16.85
N LEU A 110 17.54 19.88 -17.12
CA LEU A 110 16.32 19.57 -16.37
C LEU A 110 15.97 18.08 -16.44
N GLY A 111 16.01 17.48 -17.63
CA GLY A 111 15.76 16.04 -17.77
C GLY A 111 16.77 15.16 -17.03
N SER A 112 18.05 15.56 -17.02
CA SER A 112 19.08 14.83 -16.25
C SER A 112 18.87 14.94 -14.75
N TRP A 113 18.43 16.11 -14.26
CA TRP A 113 18.07 16.32 -12.86
C TRP A 113 16.84 15.51 -12.45
N ASP A 114 15.79 15.53 -13.26
CA ASP A 114 14.56 14.76 -13.02
C ASP A 114 14.85 13.26 -12.89
N MET A 115 15.67 12.72 -13.79
CA MET A 115 16.03 11.29 -13.77
C MET A 115 16.88 10.95 -12.54
N TRP A 116 17.86 11.81 -12.20
CA TRP A 116 18.71 11.66 -11.02
C TRP A 116 17.91 11.65 -9.71
N ASP A 117 17.05 12.64 -9.50
CA ASP A 117 16.16 12.73 -8.33
C ASP A 117 15.24 11.51 -8.24
N TRP A 118 14.64 11.09 -9.37
CA TRP A 118 13.77 9.92 -9.41
C TRP A 118 14.50 8.62 -9.00
N TRP A 119 15.70 8.38 -9.51
CA TRP A 119 16.47 7.17 -9.20
C TRP A 119 16.92 7.13 -7.74
N THR A 120 17.41 8.25 -7.21
CA THR A 120 17.84 8.33 -5.80
C THR A 120 16.70 8.09 -4.82
N ARG A 121 15.46 8.31 -5.22
CA ARG A 121 14.26 7.99 -4.41
C ARG A 121 13.80 6.54 -4.52
N LEU A 122 14.32 5.79 -5.50
CA LEU A 122 14.03 4.36 -5.67
C LEU A 122 15.01 3.45 -4.91
N THR A 123 16.25 3.89 -4.73
CA THR A 123 17.33 3.15 -4.06
C THR A 123 17.45 3.53 -2.59
#